data_AF-A0A1G1F8W1-F1
#
_entry.id   AF-A0A1G1F8W1-F1
#
_cell.length_a   1.000
_cell.length_b   1.000
_cell.length_c   1.000
_cell.angle_alpha   90.00
_cell.angle_beta   90.00
_cell.angle_gamma   90.00
#
_symmetry.space_group_name_H-M   'P 1'
#
loop_
_entity.id
_entity.type
_entity.pdbx_description
1 polymer ?
#
loop_
_entity_poly.entity_id
_entity_poly.type
_entity_poly.pdbx_seq_one_letter_code
_entity_poly.pdbx_strand_id
1 'polypeptide(L)'
;MASSSHLKPGEKGKISVSVNNNGKSGNISKTIQIYTNNPKKPVTTISVAMRVKDRFHINKSEAKEIFNGECKSCHTDRGIGKKGLELFMADCIMCHERGKSAIPITEMQSKPKEYLIKSTADGVTNTSMPGWHLKNNGPLSDEEIESLVHIIKRN
;
A
#
# COMPACT_ATOMS: atom_id res chain seq x y z
N MET A 1 4.98 22.63 8.22
CA MET A 1 4.64 24.03 7.91
C MET A 1 5.63 24.97 8.58
N ALA A 2 5.97 26.07 7.91
CA ALA A 2 6.77 27.13 8.51
C ALA A 2 5.89 27.99 9.44
N SER A 3 6.48 28.47 10.52
CA SER A 3 5.82 29.37 11.49
C SER A 3 5.44 30.73 10.91
N SER A 4 6.11 31.16 9.83
CA SER A 4 5.79 32.38 9.08
C SER A 4 6.28 32.21 7.63
N SER A 5 5.59 32.86 6.68
CA SER A 5 6.03 33.02 5.29
C SER A 5 6.95 34.24 5.09
N HIS A 6 7.11 35.07 6.10
CA HIS A 6 7.95 36.28 6.08
C HIS A 6 8.75 36.42 7.38
N LEU A 7 10.06 36.66 7.27
CA LEU A 7 10.98 36.87 8.39
C LEU A 7 11.75 38.16 8.15
N LYS A 8 11.85 39.01 9.17
CA LYS A 8 12.70 40.21 9.14
C LYS A 8 14.18 39.81 9.10
N PRO A 9 15.09 40.71 8.67
CA PRO A 9 16.52 40.48 8.76
C PRO A 9 16.95 40.09 10.19
N GLY A 10 17.60 38.93 10.33
CA GLY A 10 18.05 38.39 11.62
C GLY A 10 16.98 37.64 12.43
N GLU A 11 15.72 37.65 12.00
CA GLU A 11 14.62 36.94 12.65
C GLU A 11 14.72 35.42 12.42
N LYS A 12 14.36 34.64 13.45
CA LYS A 12 14.36 33.17 13.38
C LYS A 12 12.93 32.66 13.24
N GLY A 13 12.73 31.77 12.26
CA GLY A 13 11.50 31.00 12.10
C GLY A 13 11.67 29.54 12.53
N LYS A 14 10.56 28.87 12.85
CA LYS A 14 10.47 27.41 13.04
C LYS A 14 9.81 26.74 11.84
N ILE A 15 10.23 25.53 11.52
CA ILE A 15 9.57 24.66 10.54
C ILE A 15 9.19 23.36 11.27
N SER A 16 7.90 23.09 11.37
CA SER A 16 7.38 21.84 11.95
C SER A 16 7.11 20.83 10.85
N VAL A 17 7.61 19.61 10.99
CA VAL A 17 7.42 18.53 10.01
C VAL A 17 6.84 17.32 10.72
N SER A 18 5.81 16.73 10.12
CA SER A 18 5.26 15.44 10.56
C SER A 18 5.53 14.41 9.47
N VAL A 19 5.94 13.22 9.88
CA VAL A 19 6.18 12.10 8.97
C VAL A 19 5.21 10.98 9.31
N ASN A 20 4.33 10.68 8.35
CA ASN A 20 3.46 9.52 8.46
C ASN A 20 4.27 8.24 8.20
N ASN A 21 4.35 7.37 9.20
CA ASN A 21 5.07 6.10 9.15
C ASN A 21 4.18 4.91 8.73
N ASN A 22 2.89 5.14 8.48
CA ASN A 22 1.96 4.09 8.09
C ASN A 22 2.43 3.38 6.81
N GLY A 23 2.42 2.06 6.82
CA GLY A 23 2.91 1.22 5.71
C GLY A 23 4.42 1.33 5.43
N LYS A 24 5.23 1.83 6.38
CA LYS A 24 6.69 1.94 6.20
C LYS A 24 7.43 1.20 7.30
N SER A 25 8.60 0.67 6.95
CA SER A 25 9.52 0.01 7.87
C SER A 25 10.97 0.18 7.41
N GLY A 26 11.92 -0.10 8.29
CA GLY A 26 13.35 0.00 7.99
C GLY A 26 13.88 1.43 7.99
N ASN A 27 14.98 1.65 7.30
CA ASN A 27 15.63 2.96 7.25
C ASN A 27 14.95 3.84 6.20
N ILE A 28 14.46 4.99 6.62
CA ILE A 28 13.76 5.95 5.76
C ILE A 28 14.51 7.26 5.78
N SER A 29 14.75 7.83 4.60
CA SER A 29 15.24 9.19 4.43
C SER A 29 14.22 9.99 3.63
N LYS A 30 13.88 11.18 4.12
CA LYS A 30 13.00 12.14 3.43
C LYS A 30 13.68 13.50 3.36
N THR A 31 13.46 14.19 2.25
CA THR A 31 14.00 15.52 2.02
C THR A 31 12.90 16.57 2.19
N ILE A 32 13.26 17.67 2.83
CA ILE A 32 12.45 18.87 2.98
C ILE A 32 13.13 19.94 2.14
N GLN A 33 12.44 20.45 1.13
CA GLN A 33 12.91 21.60 0.35
C GLN A 33 12.32 22.87 0.94
N ILE A 34 13.19 23.81 1.27
CA ILE A 34 12.84 25.12 1.80
C ILE A 34 13.13 26.14 0.70
N TYR A 35 12.07 26.74 0.19
CA TYR A 35 12.15 27.81 -0.80
C TYR A 35 12.27 29.15 -0.07
N THR A 36 13.23 29.97 -0.50
CA THR A 36 13.53 31.28 0.09
C THR A 36 13.75 32.32 -1.01
N ASN A 37 13.69 33.59 -0.64
CA ASN A 37 14.03 34.71 -1.52
C ASN A 37 15.53 35.06 -1.52
N ASN A 38 16.40 34.19 -0.98
CA ASN A 38 17.84 34.41 -1.05
C ASN A 38 18.34 34.23 -2.50
N PRO A 39 18.91 35.27 -3.13
CA PRO A 39 19.28 35.20 -4.56
C PRO A 39 20.43 34.22 -4.84
N LYS A 40 21.25 33.89 -3.84
CA LYS A 40 22.36 32.95 -3.97
C LYS A 40 21.96 31.51 -3.65
N LYS A 41 20.98 31.31 -2.76
CA LYS A 41 20.51 29.99 -2.33
C LYS A 41 18.99 29.96 -2.20
N PRO A 42 18.25 30.02 -3.33
CA PRO A 42 16.80 30.11 -3.33
C PRO A 42 16.13 28.82 -2.81
N VAL A 43 16.83 27.68 -2.88
CA VAL A 43 16.35 26.41 -2.32
C VAL A 43 17.40 25.83 -1.38
N THR A 44 16.97 25.49 -0.18
CA THR A 44 17.79 24.73 0.79
C THR A 44 17.12 23.40 1.09
N THR A 45 17.86 22.31 0.96
CA THR A 45 17.36 20.97 1.25
C THR A 45 17.87 20.49 2.60
N ILE A 46 16.98 19.97 3.43
CA ILE A 46 17.30 19.30 4.68
C ILE A 46 16.83 17.84 4.57
N SER A 47 17.66 16.90 5.04
CA SER A 47 17.31 15.48 5.08
C SER A 47 16.93 15.07 6.50
N VAL A 48 15.84 14.31 6.62
CA VAL A 48 15.41 13.65 7.85
C VAL A 48 15.57 12.15 7.64
N ALA A 49 16.49 11.55 8.38
CA ALA A 49 16.71 10.12 8.40
C ALA A 49 16.13 9.52 9.70
N MET A 50 15.46 8.38 9.59
CA MET A 50 14.91 7.64 10.73
C MET A 50 14.91 6.14 10.46
N ARG A 51 14.82 5.34 11.52
CA ARG A 51 14.54 3.90 11.42
C ARG A 51 13.14 3.63 11.95
N VAL A 52 12.24 3.19 11.09
CA VAL A 52 10.88 2.78 11.46
C VAL A 52 10.90 1.30 11.83
N LYS A 53 10.55 1.01 13.09
CA LYS A 53 10.40 -0.37 13.57
C LYS A 53 9.06 -0.91 13.10
N ASP A 54 9.09 -1.97 12.29
CA ASP A 54 7.89 -2.73 11.97
C ASP A 54 7.43 -3.48 13.22
N ARG A 55 6.16 -3.30 13.61
CA ARG A 55 5.56 -3.99 14.75
C ARG A 55 4.52 -5.03 14.32
N PHE A 56 4.17 -5.06 13.04
CA PHE A 56 3.08 -5.86 12.49
C PHE A 56 3.60 -7.15 11.85
N HIS A 57 4.70 -7.08 11.09
CA HIS A 57 5.21 -8.22 10.31
C HIS A 57 6.34 -8.99 11.01
N ILE A 58 6.44 -8.91 12.34
CA ILE A 58 7.51 -9.59 13.10
C ILE A 58 7.24 -11.10 13.23
N ASN A 59 5.97 -11.47 13.44
CA ASN A 59 5.57 -12.84 13.69
C ASN A 59 4.83 -13.41 12.48
N LYS A 60 4.91 -14.74 12.30
CA LYS A 60 4.07 -15.41 11.31
C LYS A 60 2.61 -15.36 11.77
N SER A 61 1.76 -14.81 10.92
CA SER A 61 0.30 -14.85 11.04
C SER A 61 -0.29 -15.71 9.93
N GLU A 62 -1.51 -16.19 10.13
CA GLU A 62 -2.27 -16.82 9.05
C GLU A 62 -2.60 -15.79 7.96
N ALA A 63 -2.67 -16.22 6.70
CA ALA A 63 -2.94 -15.32 5.57
C ALA A 63 -4.25 -14.51 5.73
N LYS A 64 -5.27 -15.09 6.38
CA LYS A 64 -6.56 -14.45 6.61
C LYS A 64 -6.50 -13.27 7.59
N GLU A 65 -5.46 -13.16 8.40
CA GLU A 65 -5.33 -12.07 9.38
C GLU A 65 -5.19 -10.69 8.73
N ILE A 66 -4.87 -10.63 7.43
CA ILE A 66 -4.82 -9.37 6.70
C ILE A 66 -6.18 -8.68 6.60
N PHE A 67 -7.28 -9.41 6.84
CA PHE A 67 -8.65 -8.88 6.82
C PHE A 67 -9.08 -8.25 8.15
N ASN A 68 -8.29 -8.43 9.21
CA ASN A 68 -8.69 -8.11 10.57
C ASN A 68 -7.92 -6.93 11.17
N GLY A 69 -8.51 -6.33 12.21
CA GLY A 69 -7.82 -5.40 13.12
C GLY A 69 -7.14 -4.21 12.43
N GLU A 70 -5.88 -3.96 12.76
CA GLU A 70 -5.08 -2.89 12.15
C GLU A 70 -4.50 -3.29 10.78
N CYS A 71 -4.44 -4.60 10.48
CA CYS A 71 -3.87 -5.13 9.24
C CYS A 71 -4.66 -4.69 7.99
N LYS A 72 -6.00 -4.70 8.09
CA LYS A 72 -6.88 -4.30 6.97
C LYS A 72 -6.62 -2.88 6.47
N SER A 73 -6.17 -1.96 7.33
CA SER A 73 -5.92 -0.55 6.95
C SER A 73 -4.88 -0.39 5.82
N CYS A 74 -3.96 -1.35 5.72
CA CYS A 74 -2.96 -1.40 4.66
C CYS A 74 -3.24 -2.48 3.61
N HIS A 75 -3.93 -3.56 3.97
CA HIS A 75 -4.12 -4.72 3.10
C HIS A 75 -5.45 -4.76 2.35
N THR A 76 -6.56 -4.25 2.90
CA THR A 76 -7.90 -4.45 2.32
C THR A 76 -8.87 -3.28 2.40
N ASP A 77 -8.72 -2.35 3.34
CA ASP A 77 -9.65 -1.22 3.49
C ASP A 77 -9.65 -0.30 2.25
N ARG A 78 -8.57 -0.33 1.47
CA ARG A 78 -8.45 0.50 0.26
C ARG A 78 -9.28 -0.02 -0.90
N GLY A 79 -9.58 -1.32 -0.94
CA GLY A 79 -10.39 -1.95 -1.99
C GLY A 79 -11.89 -1.94 -1.71
N ILE A 80 -12.33 -1.62 -0.48
CA ILE A 80 -13.75 -1.66 -0.11
C ILE A 80 -14.60 -0.86 -1.09
N GLY A 81 -15.60 -1.53 -1.68
CA GLY A 81 -16.54 -0.94 -2.63
C GLY A 81 -15.99 -0.69 -4.03
N LYS A 82 -14.74 -1.09 -4.31
CA LYS A 82 -14.11 -0.97 -5.64
C LYS A 82 -14.29 -2.25 -6.43
N LYS A 83 -14.19 -2.13 -7.75
CA LYS A 83 -14.27 -3.26 -8.71
C LYS A 83 -13.16 -3.17 -9.74
N GLY A 84 -12.91 -4.29 -10.41
CA GLY A 84 -11.97 -4.37 -11.52
C GLY A 84 -10.58 -3.82 -11.17
N LEU A 85 -10.07 -2.95 -12.04
CA LEU A 85 -8.69 -2.45 -11.92
C LEU A 85 -8.48 -1.64 -10.64
N GLU A 86 -9.48 -0.89 -10.19
CA GLU A 86 -9.36 -0.08 -8.97
C GLU A 86 -9.20 -0.95 -7.72
N LEU A 87 -9.94 -2.06 -7.65
CA LEU A 87 -9.80 -3.05 -6.58
C LEU A 87 -8.42 -3.73 -6.66
N PHE A 88 -8.03 -4.16 -7.86
CA PHE A 88 -6.73 -4.81 -8.07
C PHE A 88 -5.56 -3.91 -7.65
N MET A 89 -5.59 -2.64 -8.04
CA MET A 89 -4.55 -1.67 -7.70
C MET A 89 -4.55 -1.28 -6.22
N ALA A 90 -5.70 -1.36 -5.54
CA ALA A 90 -5.80 -1.05 -4.13
C ALA A 90 -5.13 -2.13 -3.26
N ASP A 91 -5.46 -3.40 -3.51
CA ASP A 91 -5.19 -4.47 -2.54
C ASP A 91 -4.37 -5.64 -3.13
N CYS A 92 -4.51 -5.95 -4.42
CA CYS A 92 -3.88 -7.13 -5.03
C CYS A 92 -2.46 -6.87 -5.55
N ILE A 93 -2.24 -5.70 -6.17
CA ILE A 93 -0.98 -5.33 -6.85
C ILE A 93 0.22 -5.38 -5.90
N MET A 94 -0.01 -5.16 -4.60
CA MET A 94 1.05 -5.21 -3.59
C MET A 94 1.71 -6.57 -3.51
N CYS A 95 0.98 -7.68 -3.67
CA CYS A 95 1.57 -9.01 -3.63
C CYS A 95 1.98 -9.50 -5.03
N HIS A 96 1.14 -9.23 -6.04
CA HIS A 96 1.31 -9.77 -7.38
C HIS A 96 2.37 -9.03 -8.21
N GLU A 97 2.67 -7.76 -7.92
CA GLU A 97 3.63 -6.99 -8.73
C GLU A 97 4.71 -6.27 -7.90
N ARG A 98 4.32 -5.61 -6.80
CA ARG A 98 5.24 -4.75 -6.01
C ARG A 98 6.02 -5.49 -4.92
N GLY A 99 5.43 -6.52 -4.33
CA GLY A 99 5.98 -7.29 -3.22
C GLY A 99 6.39 -8.71 -3.61
N LYS A 100 6.06 -9.16 -4.83
CA LYS A 100 6.44 -10.44 -5.46
C LYS A 100 6.30 -11.68 -4.56
N SER A 101 5.39 -11.64 -3.59
CA SER A 101 5.02 -12.78 -2.75
C SER A 101 3.99 -13.69 -3.42
N ALA A 102 3.43 -13.25 -4.55
CA ALA A 102 2.48 -13.99 -5.38
C ALA A 102 2.94 -13.99 -6.86
N ILE A 103 2.29 -14.84 -7.67
CA ILE A 103 2.55 -14.92 -9.12
C ILE A 103 2.21 -13.58 -9.83
N PRO A 104 2.96 -13.16 -10.85
CA PRO A 104 2.69 -11.92 -11.58
C PRO A 104 1.41 -12.00 -12.41
N ILE A 105 0.88 -10.84 -12.80
CA ILE A 105 -0.34 -10.74 -13.64
C ILE A 105 -0.20 -11.51 -14.95
N THR A 106 0.99 -11.46 -15.55
CA THR A 106 1.30 -12.19 -16.79
C THR A 106 1.13 -13.71 -16.65
N GLU A 107 1.45 -14.26 -15.47
CA GLU A 107 1.21 -15.67 -15.20
C GLU A 107 -0.29 -15.92 -14.91
N MET A 108 -0.95 -15.04 -14.16
CA MET A 108 -2.39 -15.15 -13.89
C MET A 108 -3.23 -15.15 -15.17
N GLN A 109 -2.87 -14.31 -16.14
CA GLN A 109 -3.51 -14.23 -17.46
C GLN A 109 -3.59 -15.58 -18.18
N SER A 110 -2.57 -16.44 -17.99
CA SER A 110 -2.51 -17.78 -18.59
C SER A 110 -3.42 -18.81 -17.92
N LYS A 111 -3.86 -18.59 -16.68
CA LYS A 111 -4.67 -19.57 -15.93
C LYS A 111 -6.14 -19.55 -16.37
N PRO A 112 -6.90 -20.66 -16.32
CA PRO A 112 -8.33 -20.67 -16.64
C PRO A 112 -9.14 -19.66 -15.80
N LYS A 113 -10.25 -19.14 -16.35
CA LYS A 113 -11.12 -18.17 -15.64
C LYS A 113 -11.60 -18.76 -14.31
N GLU A 114 -12.04 -20.02 -14.35
CA GLU A 114 -12.56 -20.78 -13.22
C GLU A 114 -11.48 -20.98 -12.15
N TYR A 115 -10.23 -21.20 -12.58
CA TYR A 115 -9.11 -21.27 -11.66
C TYR A 115 -8.92 -19.95 -10.91
N LEU A 116 -8.93 -18.82 -11.62
CA LEU A 116 -8.76 -17.49 -11.01
C LEU A 116 -9.88 -17.14 -10.03
N ILE A 117 -11.14 -17.45 -10.39
CA ILE A 117 -12.28 -17.29 -9.47
C ILE A 117 -12.06 -18.11 -8.21
N LYS A 118 -11.79 -19.41 -8.36
CA LYS A 118 -11.65 -20.32 -7.22
C LYS A 118 -10.47 -19.93 -6.33
N SER A 119 -9.31 -19.64 -6.91
CA SER A 119 -8.11 -19.28 -6.15
C SER A 119 -8.21 -17.89 -5.49
N THR A 120 -8.97 -16.96 -6.07
CA THR A 120 -9.27 -15.68 -5.39
C THR A 120 -10.27 -15.90 -4.26
N ALA A 121 -11.31 -16.71 -4.48
CA ALA A 121 -12.36 -16.95 -3.51
C ALA A 121 -11.86 -17.75 -2.29
N ASP A 122 -11.20 -18.88 -2.55
CA ASP A 122 -10.79 -19.87 -1.54
C ASP A 122 -9.34 -19.69 -1.07
N GLY A 123 -8.57 -18.87 -1.78
CA GLY A 123 -7.14 -18.75 -1.56
C GLY A 123 -6.37 -19.90 -2.20
N VAL A 124 -5.08 -19.97 -1.91
CA VAL A 124 -4.20 -21.02 -2.44
C VAL A 124 -3.46 -21.70 -1.29
N THR A 125 -3.73 -22.99 -1.11
CA THR A 125 -3.13 -23.83 -0.07
C THR A 125 -1.60 -23.77 -0.13
N ASN A 126 -0.96 -23.75 1.04
CA ASN A 126 0.50 -23.64 1.19
C ASN A 126 1.11 -22.35 0.61
N THR A 127 0.32 -21.28 0.48
CA THR A 127 0.80 -19.95 0.10
C THR A 127 0.25 -18.88 1.04
N SER A 128 0.70 -17.63 0.85
CA SER A 128 0.16 -16.48 1.56
C SER A 128 -1.09 -15.88 0.92
N MET A 129 -1.69 -16.52 -0.10
CA MET A 129 -2.93 -16.05 -0.73
C MET A 129 -4.14 -16.50 0.09
N PRO A 130 -4.82 -15.60 0.82
CA PRO A 130 -6.00 -15.96 1.59
C PRO A 130 -7.22 -16.12 0.68
N GLY A 131 -8.29 -16.71 1.21
CA GLY A 131 -9.60 -16.70 0.56
C GLY A 131 -10.29 -15.35 0.74
N TRP A 132 -10.49 -14.62 -0.36
CA TRP A 132 -11.06 -13.27 -0.33
C TRP A 132 -12.59 -13.25 -0.34
N HIS A 133 -13.25 -14.37 -0.63
CA HIS A 133 -14.71 -14.41 -0.71
C HIS A 133 -15.35 -14.32 0.69
N LEU A 134 -16.52 -13.68 0.78
CA LEU A 134 -17.30 -13.53 2.03
C LEU A 134 -17.55 -14.86 2.77
N LYS A 135 -17.77 -15.96 2.03
CA LYS A 135 -17.93 -17.32 2.58
C LYS A 135 -16.69 -17.84 3.32
N ASN A 136 -15.52 -17.31 3.01
CA ASN A 136 -14.23 -17.67 3.62
C ASN A 136 -13.73 -16.59 4.59
N ASN A 137 -14.64 -15.76 5.11
CA ASN A 137 -14.35 -14.62 5.97
C ASN A 137 -13.47 -13.53 5.31
N GLY A 138 -13.40 -13.51 3.97
CA GLY A 138 -12.79 -12.43 3.21
C GLY A 138 -13.77 -11.28 2.92
N PRO A 139 -13.29 -10.16 2.37
CA PRO A 139 -14.11 -8.95 2.21
C PRO A 139 -14.90 -8.87 0.90
N LEU A 140 -14.73 -9.81 -0.04
CA LEU A 140 -15.23 -9.68 -1.42
C LEU A 140 -16.47 -10.54 -1.71
N SER A 141 -17.40 -9.94 -2.44
CA SER A 141 -18.55 -10.61 -3.07
C SER A 141 -18.17 -11.36 -4.35
N ASP A 142 -19.08 -12.23 -4.82
CA ASP A 142 -18.98 -12.89 -6.12
C ASP A 142 -18.78 -11.86 -7.26
N GLU A 143 -19.48 -10.73 -7.21
CA GLU A 143 -19.41 -9.67 -8.22
C GLU A 143 -18.04 -8.98 -8.25
N GLU A 144 -17.46 -8.69 -7.07
CA GLU A 144 -16.13 -8.09 -6.97
C GLU A 144 -15.05 -9.05 -7.47
N ILE A 145 -15.15 -10.34 -7.15
CA ILE A 145 -14.23 -11.37 -7.65
C ILE A 145 -14.35 -11.53 -9.17
N GLU A 146 -15.56 -11.61 -9.72
CA GLU A 146 -15.76 -11.67 -11.17
C GLU A 146 -15.18 -10.42 -11.86
N SER A 147 -15.33 -9.24 -11.25
CA SER A 147 -14.76 -8.00 -11.79
C SER A 147 -13.23 -8.02 -11.84
N LEU A 148 -12.57 -8.61 -10.84
CA LEU A 148 -11.11 -8.82 -10.82
C LEU A 148 -10.68 -9.80 -11.90
N VAL A 149 -11.38 -10.91 -12.04
CA VAL A 149 -11.04 -11.92 -13.04
C VAL A 149 -11.23 -11.36 -14.45
N HIS A 150 -12.26 -10.55 -14.66
CA HIS A 150 -12.48 -9.85 -15.93
C HIS A 150 -11.29 -8.96 -16.31
N ILE A 151 -10.77 -8.13 -15.40
CA ILE A 151 -9.62 -7.25 -15.72
C ILE A 151 -8.30 -8.00 -15.82
N ILE A 152 -8.10 -9.09 -15.06
CA ILE A 152 -6.91 -9.94 -15.19
C ILE A 152 -6.89 -10.57 -16.57
N LYS A 153 -8.04 -11.05 -17.08
CA LYS A 153 -8.16 -11.72 -18.37
C LYS A 153 -8.20 -10.79 -19.58
N ARG A 154 -8.38 -9.49 -19.37
CA ARG A 154 -8.45 -8.51 -20.43
C ARG A 154 -7.03 -8.19 -20.89
N ASN A 155 -6.57 -8.92 -21.91
CA ASN A 155 -5.40 -8.54 -22.71
C ASN A 155 -5.76 -7.37 -23.61
#